data_AF-A0A091B184-F1
#
_entry.id   AF-A0A091B184-F1
#
_cell.length_a   1.000
_cell.length_b   1.000
_cell.length_c   1.000
_cell.angle_alpha   90.00
_cell.angle_beta   90.00
_cell.angle_gamma   90.00
#
_symmetry.space_group_name_H-M   'P 1'
#
loop_
_entity.id
_entity.type
_entity.pdbx_description
1 polymer ?
#
loop_
_entity_poly.entity_id
_entity_poly.type
_entity_poly.pdbx_seq_one_letter_code
_entity_poly.pdbx_strand_id
1 'polypeptide(L)'
;MLLPLVFALTTIAPTPAPVPERVFQRASELVPWCRQEAEAELVGRGLTTYQWTASYRDEGNTLVVEGKLRADGRDYPVNCRIARGARERYATIEVSEPAP
;
A
#
# COMPACT_ATOMS: atom_id res chain seq x y z
N MET A 1 -57.54 10.85 -18.03
CA MET A 1 -56.41 10.87 -17.08
C MET A 1 -55.67 9.55 -17.22
N LEU A 2 -54.51 9.54 -17.89
CA LEU A 2 -53.60 8.39 -17.97
C LEU A 2 -52.21 8.90 -17.59
N LEU A 3 -51.69 8.44 -16.45
CA LEU A 3 -50.28 8.66 -16.08
C LEU A 3 -49.41 7.63 -16.79
N PRO A 4 -48.32 8.02 -17.47
CA PRO A 4 -47.37 7.06 -18.00
C PRO A 4 -46.48 6.54 -16.86
N LEU A 5 -46.45 5.21 -16.70
CA LEU A 5 -45.48 4.49 -15.86
C LEU A 5 -44.10 4.63 -16.51
N VAL A 6 -43.20 5.39 -15.89
CA VAL A 6 -41.79 5.44 -16.31
C VAL A 6 -41.06 4.32 -15.58
N PHE A 7 -40.73 3.24 -16.30
CA PHE A 7 -39.85 2.19 -15.81
C PHE A 7 -38.41 2.73 -15.72
N ALA A 8 -37.94 3.04 -14.51
CA ALA A 8 -36.54 3.33 -14.28
C ALA A 8 -35.73 2.01 -14.36
N LEU A 9 -34.97 1.84 -15.43
CA LEU A 9 -33.98 0.75 -15.56
C LEU A 9 -32.83 1.03 -14.59
N THR A 10 -32.80 0.31 -13.46
CA THR A 10 -31.63 0.27 -12.59
C THR A 10 -30.54 -0.58 -13.24
N THR A 11 -29.49 0.05 -13.75
CA THR A 11 -28.29 -0.65 -14.21
C THR A 11 -27.59 -1.29 -13.00
N ILE A 12 -27.65 -2.61 -12.87
CA ILE A 12 -26.86 -3.36 -11.89
C ILE A 12 -25.40 -3.34 -12.40
N ALA A 13 -24.55 -2.50 -11.79
CA ALA A 13 -23.13 -2.55 -12.06
C ALA A 13 -22.57 -3.88 -11.55
N PRO A 14 -21.75 -4.62 -12.33
CA PRO A 14 -21.12 -5.84 -11.86
C PRO A 14 -20.21 -5.52 -10.67
N THR A 15 -20.36 -6.27 -9.57
CA THR A 15 -19.46 -6.16 -8.42
C THR A 15 -18.04 -6.52 -8.88
N PRO A 16 -17.03 -5.69 -8.59
CA PRO A 16 -15.65 -6.03 -8.92
C PRO A 16 -15.28 -7.36 -8.25
N ALA A 17 -14.62 -8.24 -8.99
CA ALA A 17 -14.12 -9.49 -8.43
C ALA A 17 -13.17 -9.19 -7.25
N PRO A 18 -13.20 -10.00 -6.18
CA PRO A 18 -12.28 -9.81 -5.06
C PRO A 18 -10.84 -9.92 -5.55
N VAL A 19 -10.04 -8.88 -5.30
CA VAL A 19 -8.61 -8.89 -5.63
C VAL A 19 -7.94 -9.94 -4.76
N PRO A 20 -7.19 -10.90 -5.33
CA PRO A 20 -6.48 -11.89 -4.53
C PRO A 20 -5.46 -11.19 -3.66
N GLU A 21 -5.55 -11.44 -2.36
CA GLU A 21 -4.62 -10.92 -1.37
C GLU A 21 -3.19 -11.42 -1.65
N ARG A 22 -2.22 -10.51 -1.60
CA ARG A 22 -0.81 -10.86 -1.88
C ARG A 22 -0.25 -11.73 -0.76
N VAL A 23 0.58 -12.70 -1.13
CA VAL A 23 1.38 -13.52 -0.22
C VAL A 23 2.83 -13.31 -0.59
N PHE A 24 3.65 -12.95 0.40
CA PHE A 24 5.05 -12.59 0.15
C PHE A 24 5.98 -13.76 0.43
N GLN A 25 6.73 -14.19 -0.57
CA GLN A 25 7.70 -15.29 -0.46
C GLN A 25 9.14 -14.79 -0.41
N ARG A 26 9.43 -13.59 -0.91
CA ARG A 26 10.79 -12.99 -0.96
C ARG A 26 10.73 -11.52 -0.58
N ALA A 27 11.77 -10.98 0.06
CA ALA A 27 11.75 -9.58 0.49
C ALA A 27 11.66 -8.57 -0.68
N SER A 28 12.16 -8.93 -1.87
CA SER A 28 12.00 -8.10 -3.07
C SER A 28 10.54 -7.90 -3.48
N GLU A 29 9.65 -8.84 -3.17
CA GLU A 29 8.22 -8.74 -3.45
C GLU A 29 7.53 -7.75 -2.51
N LEU A 30 8.08 -7.54 -1.30
CA LEU A 30 7.56 -6.60 -0.32
C LEU A 30 7.86 -5.14 -0.69
N VAL A 31 8.91 -4.88 -1.46
CA VAL A 31 9.35 -3.52 -1.85
C VAL A 31 8.22 -2.67 -2.47
N PRO A 32 7.51 -3.11 -3.53
CA PRO A 32 6.45 -2.30 -4.12
C PRO A 32 5.26 -2.09 -3.18
N TRP A 33 4.95 -3.05 -2.31
CA TRP A 33 3.91 -2.90 -1.29
C TRP A 33 4.30 -1.85 -0.25
N CYS A 34 5.53 -1.95 0.26
CA CYS A 34 6.07 -1.01 1.25
C CYS A 34 6.05 0.44 0.73
N ARG A 35 6.44 0.64 -0.54
CA ARG A 35 6.32 1.95 -1.20
C ARG A 35 4.88 2.43 -1.24
N GLN A 36 3.95 1.60 -1.71
CA GLN A 36 2.54 1.95 -1.89
C GLN A 36 1.89 2.39 -0.57
N GLU A 37 2.11 1.65 0.51
CA GLU A 37 1.55 1.98 1.83
C GLU A 37 2.18 3.25 2.40
N ALA A 38 3.50 3.44 2.26
CA ALA A 38 4.16 4.67 2.69
C ALA A 38 3.67 5.90 1.89
N GLU A 39 3.49 5.76 0.58
CA GLU A 39 2.91 6.80 -0.27
C GLU A 39 1.49 7.14 0.17
N ALA A 40 0.65 6.13 0.41
CA ALA A 40 -0.73 6.33 0.87
C ALA A 40 -0.77 7.06 2.23
N GLU A 41 0.10 6.68 3.16
CA GLU A 41 0.18 7.32 4.48
C GLU A 41 0.60 8.79 4.37
N LEU A 42 1.69 9.11 3.65
CA LEU A 42 2.19 10.48 3.52
C LEU A 42 1.25 11.37 2.69
N VAL A 43 0.64 10.83 1.64
CA VAL A 43 -0.40 11.54 0.87
C VAL A 43 -1.64 11.78 1.75
N GLY A 44 -2.00 10.83 2.59
CA GLY A 44 -3.06 10.99 3.59
C GLY A 44 -2.78 12.10 4.61
N ARG A 45 -1.49 12.41 4.85
CA ARG A 45 -1.04 13.57 5.65
C ARG A 45 -0.98 14.88 4.84
N GLY A 46 -1.31 14.86 3.55
CA GLY A 46 -1.30 16.02 2.66
C GLY A 46 0.06 16.36 2.04
N LEU A 47 1.03 15.46 2.13
CA LEU A 47 2.39 15.67 1.62
C LEU A 47 2.51 15.18 0.17
N THR A 48 3.31 15.87 -0.64
CA THR A 48 3.59 15.40 -2.01
C THR A 48 4.79 14.47 -1.98
N THR A 49 4.56 13.19 -2.28
CA THR A 49 5.59 12.15 -2.28
C THR A 49 6.31 12.06 -3.62
N TYR A 50 7.62 11.86 -3.59
CA TYR A 50 8.45 11.62 -4.75
C TYR A 50 9.70 10.82 -4.35
N GLN A 51 10.38 10.21 -5.33
CA GLN A 51 11.67 9.52 -5.12
C GLN A 51 11.66 8.50 -3.97
N TRP A 52 11.29 7.27 -4.31
CA TRP A 52 11.44 6.11 -3.44
C TRP A 52 12.81 5.46 -3.62
N THR A 53 13.49 5.15 -2.52
CA THR A 53 14.69 4.30 -2.50
C THR A 53 14.57 3.27 -1.38
N ALA A 54 15.00 2.04 -1.64
CA ALA A 54 14.95 0.99 -0.63
C ALA A 54 16.00 -0.09 -0.85
N SER A 55 16.37 -0.74 0.24
CA SER A 55 17.03 -2.03 0.28
C SER A 55 16.09 -3.06 0.89
N TYR A 56 16.35 -4.33 0.61
CA TYR A 56 15.57 -5.43 1.16
C TYR A 56 16.51 -6.57 1.54
N ARG A 57 16.10 -7.33 2.56
CA ARG A 57 16.82 -8.52 3.02
C ARG A 57 15.85 -9.55 3.58
N ASP A 58 16.31 -10.78 3.56
CA ASP A 58 15.68 -11.90 4.24
C ASP A 58 16.40 -12.10 5.58
N GLU A 59 15.67 -12.04 6.70
CA GLU A 59 16.17 -12.23 8.06
C GLU A 59 15.49 -13.45 8.69
N GLY A 60 16.07 -14.63 8.46
CA GLY A 60 15.45 -15.90 8.83
C GLY A 60 14.10 -16.10 8.13
N ASN A 61 13.01 -16.13 8.90
CA ASN A 61 11.65 -16.21 8.38
C ASN A 61 10.98 -14.84 8.17
N THR A 62 11.68 -13.74 8.45
CA THR A 62 11.15 -12.39 8.28
C THR A 62 11.70 -11.77 7.00
N LEU A 63 10.83 -11.19 6.20
CA LEU A 63 11.17 -10.37 5.04
C LEU A 63 11.18 -8.92 5.51
N VAL A 64 12.26 -8.19 5.21
CA VAL A 64 12.46 -6.81 5.68
C VAL A 64 12.76 -5.90 4.50
N VAL A 65 12.10 -4.75 4.47
CA VAL A 65 12.40 -3.64 3.56
C VAL A 65 12.72 -2.41 4.39
N GLU A 66 13.84 -1.78 4.09
CA GLU A 66 14.26 -0.50 4.67
C GLU A 66 14.39 0.49 3.53
N GLY A 67 13.66 1.59 3.62
CA GLY A 67 13.61 2.59 2.57
C GLY A 67 13.52 4.00 3.08
N LYS A 68 13.53 4.92 2.12
CA LYS A 68 13.30 6.34 2.32
C LYS A 68 12.35 6.81 1.22
N LEU A 69 11.29 7.48 1.64
CA LEU A 69 10.37 8.16 0.74
C LEU A 69 10.51 9.66 0.93
N ARG A 70 10.81 10.38 -0.16
CA ARG A 70 10.95 11.84 -0.08
C ARG A 70 9.57 12.49 -0.17
N ALA A 71 9.26 13.41 0.73
CA ALA A 71 8.02 14.17 0.70
C ALA A 71 8.25 15.58 1.24
N ASP A 72 7.74 16.58 0.52
CA ASP A 72 7.89 18.01 0.84
C ASP A 72 9.32 18.41 1.25
N GLY A 73 10.32 17.94 0.50
CA GLY A 73 11.73 18.27 0.74
C GLY A 73 12.44 17.45 1.82
N ARG A 74 11.76 16.51 2.49
CA ARG A 74 12.29 15.71 3.60
C ARG A 74 12.30 14.22 3.29
N ASP A 75 13.25 13.48 3.87
CA ASP A 75 13.36 12.01 3.70
C ASP A 75 12.71 11.29 4.88
N TYR A 76 11.57 10.64 4.64
CA TYR A 76 10.87 9.83 5.62
C TYR A 76 11.45 8.41 5.63
N PRO A 77 12.05 7.93 6.74
CA PRO A 77 12.47 6.55 6.86
C PRO A 77 11.26 5.63 6.90
N VAL A 78 11.30 4.56 6.10
CA VAL A 78 10.24 3.56 6.02
C VAL A 78 10.82 2.18 6.35
N ASN A 79 10.18 1.45 7.26
CA ASN A 79 10.50 0.06 7.57
C ASN A 79 9.26 -0.81 7.36
N CYS A 80 9.38 -1.86 6.57
CA CYS A 80 8.32 -2.84 6.38
C CYS A 80 8.81 -4.24 6.73
N ARG A 81 7.95 -5.02 7.39
CA ARG A 81 8.26 -6.39 7.80
C ARG A 81 7.08 -7.31 7.61
N ILE A 82 7.37 -8.55 7.24
CA ILE A 82 6.36 -9.62 7.21
C ILE A 82 7.03 -10.98 7.38
N ALA A 83 6.34 -11.96 7.96
CA ALA A 83 6.77 -13.35 7.88
C ALA A 83 6.66 -13.89 6.44
N ARG A 84 7.62 -14.73 6.03
CA ARG A 84 7.59 -15.42 4.74
C ARG A 84 6.35 -16.30 4.63
N GLY A 85 5.69 -16.24 3.48
CA GLY A 85 4.46 -16.96 3.20
C GLY A 85 3.23 -16.37 3.89
N ALA A 86 3.37 -15.26 4.62
CA ALA A 86 2.22 -14.58 5.21
C ALA A 86 1.52 -13.69 4.18
N ARG A 87 0.25 -13.44 4.46
CA ARG A 87 -0.65 -12.60 3.68
C ARG A 87 -0.42 -11.13 4.00
N GLU A 88 -0.66 -10.28 3.01
CA GLU A 88 -0.47 -8.83 3.06
C GLU A 88 -1.01 -8.16 4.33
N ARG A 89 -2.20 -8.53 4.80
CA ARG A 89 -2.80 -7.96 6.02
C ARG A 89 -2.00 -8.17 7.32
N TYR A 90 -1.02 -9.08 7.31
CA TYR A 90 -0.13 -9.33 8.45
C TYR A 90 1.22 -8.62 8.33
N ALA A 91 1.44 -7.88 7.25
CA ALA A 91 2.61 -7.03 7.12
C ALA A 91 2.50 -5.82 8.05
N THR A 92 3.63 -5.38 8.56
CA THR A 92 3.74 -4.15 9.34
C THR A 92 4.51 -3.11 8.52
N ILE A 93 4.10 -1.85 8.66
CA ILE A 93 4.77 -0.69 8.09
C ILE A 93 4.98 0.34 9.21
N GLU A 94 6.16 0.95 9.22
CA GLU A 94 6.52 2.06 10.08
C GLU A 94 7.06 3.18 9.20
N VAL A 95 6.40 4.34 9.22
CA VAL A 95 6.86 5.58 8.59
C VAL A 95 7.26 6.55 9.69
N SER A 96 8.57 6.73 9.86
CA SER A 96 9.14 7.59 10.90
C SER A 96 9.21 9.04 10.45
N GLU A 97 9.20 9.97 11.41
CA GLU A 97 9.49 11.37 11.13
C GLU A 97 10.94 11.55 10.65
N PRO A 98 11.19 12.48 9.70
CA PRO A 98 12.52 12.82 9.25
C PRO A 98 13.32 13.49 10.39
N ALA A 99 14.64 13.35 10.35
CA ALA A 99 15.52 14.07 11.28
C ALA A 99 15.39 15.60 11.10
N PRO A 100 15.59 16.39 12.18
CA PRO A 100 15.55 17.86 12.14
C PRO A 100 16.59 18.49 11.22
#